data_AF-A0A2T7LFJ6-F1
#
_entry.id   AF-A0A2T7LFJ6-F1
#
_cell.length_a   1.000
_cell.length_b   1.000
_cell.length_c   1.000
_cell.angle_alpha   90.00
_cell.angle_beta   90.00
_cell.angle_gamma   90.00
#
_symmetry.space_group_name_H-M   'P 1'
#
loop_
_entity.id
_entity.type
_entity.pdbx_description
1 polymer ?
#
loop_
_entity_poly.entity_id
_entity_poly.type
_entity_poly.pdbx_seq_one_letter_code
_entity_poly.pdbx_strand_id
1 'polypeptide(L)'
;MRMADVNVTSPDDAASTALLLTTMHRLHKRMDDFTTELHIAYDFGNESGLAHTILIENHAAGPELRACHCLGFFAEGDADVSELRFSAGVTITSTGCIVEARVDVDLERPWGEFGADVHTLHLERIDQLSLRDALSCLEEQVTALCAMGDVPNRLGFDPR
;
A
#
# COMPACT_ATOMS: atom_id res chain seq x y z
N MET A 1 -47.12 5.03 1.54
CA MET A 1 -46.23 4.07 2.23
C MET A 1 -45.74 3.09 1.19
N ARG A 2 -44.57 3.36 0.58
CA ARG A 2 -43.90 2.43 -0.34
C ARG A 2 -42.79 1.76 0.46
N MET A 3 -42.79 0.42 0.46
CA MET A 3 -41.74 -0.40 1.03
C MET A 3 -40.40 0.00 0.39
N ALA A 4 -39.40 0.20 1.23
CA ALA A 4 -38.02 0.26 0.78
C ALA A 4 -37.67 -1.12 0.22
N ASP A 5 -37.24 -1.16 -1.04
CA ASP A 5 -36.66 -2.35 -1.64
C ASP A 5 -35.45 -2.76 -0.79
N VAL A 6 -35.50 -3.99 -0.28
CA VAL A 6 -34.34 -4.66 0.31
C VAL A 6 -33.31 -4.74 -0.82
N ASN A 7 -32.16 -4.10 -0.63
CA ASN A 7 -31.04 -4.16 -1.57
C ASN A 7 -30.50 -5.60 -1.54
N VAL A 8 -31.09 -6.49 -2.35
CA VAL A 8 -30.63 -7.88 -2.48
C VAL A 8 -29.38 -7.85 -3.34
N THR A 9 -28.23 -7.78 -2.68
CA THR A 9 -26.92 -8.03 -3.30
C THR A 9 -26.97 -9.40 -3.99
N SER A 10 -26.61 -9.46 -5.27
CA SER A 10 -26.56 -10.74 -5.99
C SER A 10 -25.60 -11.71 -5.27
N PRO A 11 -25.86 -13.03 -5.25
CA PRO A 11 -24.88 -14.00 -4.76
C PRO A 11 -23.49 -13.83 -5.40
N ASP A 12 -23.43 -13.41 -6.66
CA ASP A 12 -22.18 -13.13 -7.38
C ASP A 12 -21.47 -11.87 -6.85
N ASP A 13 -22.22 -10.86 -6.42
CA ASP A 13 -21.68 -9.62 -5.83
C ASP A 13 -21.14 -9.89 -4.42
N ALA A 14 -21.84 -10.72 -3.64
CA ALA A 14 -21.40 -11.14 -2.31
C ALA A 14 -20.13 -11.99 -2.38
N ALA A 15 -20.05 -12.93 -3.32
CA ALA A 15 -18.87 -13.75 -3.56
C ALA A 15 -17.67 -12.89 -4.02
N SER A 16 -17.90 -11.93 -4.92
CA SER A 16 -16.87 -11.00 -5.40
C SER A 16 -16.35 -10.10 -4.27
N THR A 17 -17.25 -9.60 -3.42
CA THR A 17 -16.89 -8.80 -2.24
C THR A 17 -16.08 -9.62 -1.24
N ALA A 18 -16.50 -10.85 -0.95
CA ALA A 18 -15.78 -11.73 -0.04
C ALA A 18 -14.38 -12.07 -0.57
N LEU A 19 -14.26 -12.32 -1.87
CA LEU A 19 -12.98 -12.57 -2.54
C LEU A 19 -12.04 -11.35 -2.39
N LEU A 20 -12.53 -10.16 -2.74
CA LEU A 20 -11.80 -8.91 -2.61
C LEU A 20 -11.29 -8.68 -1.18
N LEU A 21 -12.18 -8.72 -0.19
CA LEU A 21 -11.83 -8.42 1.20
C LEU A 21 -10.87 -9.46 1.78
N THR A 22 -11.06 -10.75 1.46
CA THR A 22 -10.18 -11.82 1.93
C THR A 22 -8.79 -11.70 1.32
N THR A 23 -8.70 -11.42 0.01
CA THR A 23 -7.40 -11.21 -0.63
C THR A 23 -6.72 -9.96 -0.06
N MET A 24 -7.40 -8.83 0.04
CA MET A 24 -6.82 -7.60 0.59
C MET A 24 -6.37 -7.75 2.04
N HIS A 25 -7.12 -8.47 2.89
CA HIS A 25 -6.69 -8.76 4.25
C HIS A 25 -5.40 -9.59 4.28
N ARG A 26 -5.30 -10.63 3.44
CA ARG A 26 -4.09 -11.46 3.33
C ARG A 26 -2.88 -10.64 2.85
N LEU A 27 -3.08 -9.78 1.87
CA LEU A 27 -2.03 -8.90 1.33
C LEU A 27 -1.56 -7.88 2.35
N HIS A 28 -2.50 -7.22 3.04
CA HIS A 28 -2.20 -6.32 4.14
C HIS A 28 -1.38 -7.00 5.23
N LYS A 29 -1.76 -8.23 5.64
CA LYS A 29 -0.98 -8.98 6.63
C LYS A 29 0.44 -9.29 6.14
N ARG A 30 0.60 -9.67 4.87
CA ARG A 30 1.92 -9.94 4.30
C ARG A 30 2.80 -8.69 4.28
N MET A 31 2.22 -7.55 3.93
CA MET A 31 2.92 -6.27 3.98
C MET A 31 3.23 -5.86 5.42
N ASP A 32 2.33 -6.12 6.38
CA ASP A 32 2.53 -5.90 7.82
C ASP A 32 3.74 -6.67 8.36
N ASP A 33 3.80 -7.97 8.06
CA ASP A 33 4.92 -8.84 8.42
C ASP A 33 6.23 -8.29 7.82
N PHE A 34 6.23 -7.94 6.53
CA PHE A 34 7.40 -7.40 5.83
C PHE A 34 7.87 -6.04 6.39
N THR A 35 6.99 -5.07 6.57
CA THR A 35 7.39 -3.74 7.09
C THR A 35 7.80 -3.79 8.55
N THR A 36 7.24 -4.73 9.31
CA THR A 36 7.71 -5.03 10.68
C THR A 36 9.13 -5.60 10.66
N GLU A 37 9.43 -6.54 9.77
CA GLU A 37 10.78 -7.08 9.61
C GLU A 37 11.78 -5.99 9.22
N LEU A 38 11.43 -5.08 8.31
CA LEU A 38 12.27 -3.93 7.98
C LEU A 38 12.54 -3.03 9.19
N HIS A 39 11.51 -2.68 9.96
CA HIS A 39 11.67 -1.82 11.13
C HIS A 39 12.54 -2.46 12.22
N ILE A 40 12.52 -3.79 12.33
CA ILE A 40 13.41 -4.54 13.22
C ILE A 40 14.84 -4.57 12.67
N ALA A 41 15.01 -4.74 11.36
CA ALA A 41 16.31 -4.94 10.73
C ALA A 41 17.14 -3.66 10.59
N TYR A 42 16.52 -2.48 10.56
CA TYR A 42 17.19 -1.20 10.29
C TYR A 42 17.04 -0.19 11.42
N ASP A 43 18.03 0.68 11.58
CA ASP A 43 17.97 1.77 12.54
C ASP A 43 17.31 3.02 11.95
N PHE A 44 15.97 3.08 11.97
CA PHE A 44 15.21 4.27 11.62
C PHE A 44 15.25 5.39 12.68
N GLY A 45 15.99 5.21 13.77
CA GLY A 45 16.04 6.14 14.91
C GLY A 45 14.97 5.86 15.97
N ASN A 46 15.21 6.34 17.19
CA ASN A 46 14.40 6.03 18.37
C ASN A 46 12.96 6.57 18.33
N GLU A 47 12.73 7.62 17.55
CA GLU A 47 11.41 8.25 17.40
C GLU A 47 10.66 7.75 16.15
N SER A 48 11.22 6.74 15.45
CA SER A 48 10.55 6.14 14.30
C SER A 48 9.31 5.34 14.70
N GLY A 49 8.39 5.20 13.75
CA GLY A 49 7.13 4.51 13.96
C GLY A 49 6.62 3.78 12.74
N LEU A 50 5.79 2.76 12.99
CA LEU A 50 5.06 2.02 11.98
C LEU A 50 3.58 2.36 12.05
N ALA A 51 2.99 2.69 10.90
CA ALA A 51 1.55 2.89 10.75
C ALA A 51 1.05 2.08 9.57
N HIS A 52 0.05 1.22 9.81
CA HIS A 52 -0.55 0.38 8.77
C HIS A 52 -2.04 0.66 8.70
N THR A 53 -2.58 0.78 7.49
CA THR A 53 -3.99 1.13 7.30
C THR A 53 -4.55 0.48 6.04
N ILE A 54 -5.81 0.05 6.12
CA ILE A 54 -6.63 -0.26 4.94
C ILE A 54 -7.58 0.90 4.74
N LEU A 55 -7.51 1.52 3.57
CA LEU A 55 -8.28 2.69 3.19
C LEU A 55 -9.25 2.34 2.06
N ILE A 56 -10.43 2.97 2.10
CA ILE A 56 -11.32 3.05 0.94
C ILE A 56 -11.32 4.50 0.48
N GLU A 57 -10.81 4.75 -0.71
CA GLU A 57 -10.68 6.09 -1.29
C GLU A 57 -11.55 6.22 -2.54
N ASN A 58 -12.13 7.40 -2.76
CA ASN A 58 -12.93 7.67 -3.94
C ASN A 58 -12.07 8.40 -4.98
N HIS A 59 -11.72 7.72 -6.06
CA HIS A 59 -11.02 8.31 -7.19
C HIS A 59 -11.99 8.64 -8.32
N ALA A 60 -11.56 9.50 -9.24
CA ALA A 60 -12.33 9.82 -10.44
C ALA A 60 -12.69 8.57 -11.28
N ALA A 61 -11.84 7.54 -11.25
CA ALA A 61 -12.06 6.29 -11.97
C ALA A 61 -13.04 5.32 -11.25
N GLY A 62 -13.21 5.48 -9.94
CA GLY A 62 -14.01 4.61 -9.09
C GLY A 62 -13.46 4.49 -7.66
N PRO A 63 -14.14 3.75 -6.77
CA PRO A 63 -13.64 3.48 -5.43
C PRO A 63 -12.42 2.55 -5.48
N GLU A 64 -11.43 2.85 -4.65
CA GLU A 64 -10.23 2.05 -4.43
C GLU A 64 -10.23 1.47 -3.02
N LEU A 65 -9.86 0.19 -2.91
CA LEU A 65 -9.47 -0.43 -1.65
C LEU A 65 -7.94 -0.58 -1.64
N ARG A 66 -7.26 0.08 -0.70
CA ARG A 66 -5.80 0.16 -0.64
C ARG A 66 -5.26 -0.25 0.73
N ALA A 67 -4.22 -1.06 0.75
CA ALA A 67 -3.38 -1.27 1.93
C ALA A 67 -2.18 -0.32 1.87
N CYS A 68 -1.94 0.43 2.95
CA CYS A 68 -0.82 1.36 3.09
C CYS A 68 -0.03 1.02 4.36
N HIS A 69 1.29 0.91 4.21
CA HIS A 69 2.23 0.66 5.30
C HIS A 69 3.29 1.75 5.27
N CYS A 70 3.28 2.62 6.28
CA CYS A 70 4.18 3.75 6.41
C CYS A 70 5.18 3.51 7.54
N LEU A 71 6.46 3.73 7.25
CA LEU A 71 7.53 3.86 8.22
C LEU A 71 7.86 5.35 8.33
N GLY A 72 7.49 5.97 9.45
CA GLY A 72 7.83 7.36 9.76
C GLY A 72 9.16 7.44 10.52
N PHE A 73 10.01 8.39 10.19
CA PHE A 73 11.29 8.63 10.84
C PHE A 73 11.66 10.12 10.79
N PHE A 74 12.60 10.52 11.65
CA PHE A 74 13.02 11.90 11.83
C PHE A 74 14.51 12.05 11.59
N ALA A 75 14.92 13.10 10.91
CA ALA A 75 16.33 13.47 10.91
C ALA A 75 16.68 14.11 12.26
N GLU A 76 17.97 14.05 12.64
CA GLU A 76 18.41 14.66 13.89
C GLU A 76 18.11 16.17 13.89
N GLY A 77 17.27 16.59 14.85
CA GLY A 77 16.85 17.98 15.01
C GLY A 77 15.72 18.44 14.09
N ASP A 78 15.03 17.53 13.40
CA ASP A 78 13.79 17.84 12.67
C ASP A 78 12.54 17.82 13.56
N ALA A 79 11.58 18.66 13.18
CA ALA A 79 10.24 18.69 13.78
C ALA A 79 9.21 17.91 12.95
N ASP A 80 9.49 17.72 11.66
CA ASP A 80 8.60 17.10 10.68
C ASP A 80 9.07 15.68 10.35
N VAL A 81 8.10 14.82 10.00
CA VAL A 81 8.31 13.38 9.79
C VAL A 81 8.58 13.10 8.31
N SER A 82 9.64 12.35 8.03
CA SER A 82 9.86 11.73 6.72
C SER A 82 9.24 10.33 6.71
N GLU A 83 8.71 9.91 5.57
CA GLU A 83 7.96 8.66 5.45
C GLU A 83 8.48 7.78 4.32
N LEU A 84 8.67 6.49 4.60
CA LEU A 84 8.76 5.43 3.59
C LEU A 84 7.43 4.68 3.55
N ARG A 85 6.76 4.67 2.39
CA ARG A 85 5.44 4.10 2.21
C ARG A 85 5.43 2.97 1.20
N PHE A 86 4.92 1.82 1.61
CA PHE A 86 4.55 0.71 0.72
C PHE A 86 3.03 0.68 0.59
N SER A 87 2.51 0.69 -0.63
CA SER A 87 1.07 0.61 -0.86
C SER A 87 0.71 -0.32 -2.00
N ALA A 88 -0.44 -0.98 -1.86
CA ALA A 88 -1.00 -1.86 -2.88
C ALA A 88 -2.52 -1.76 -2.83
N GLY A 89 -3.16 -1.59 -3.99
CA GLY A 89 -4.59 -1.33 -4.04
C GLY A 89 -5.25 -1.80 -5.33
N VAL A 90 -6.58 -1.88 -5.26
CA VAL A 90 -7.46 -2.21 -6.39
C VAL A 90 -8.57 -1.18 -6.50
N THR A 91 -8.65 -0.52 -7.65
CA THR A 91 -9.74 0.39 -8.01
C THR A 91 -10.77 -0.36 -8.84
N ILE A 92 -12.05 -0.31 -8.42
CA ILE A 92 -13.17 -0.87 -9.17
C ILE A 92 -13.74 0.21 -10.08
N THR A 93 -13.68 -0.01 -11.39
CA THR A 93 -14.16 0.94 -12.41
C THR A 93 -15.35 0.37 -13.17
N SER A 94 -16.00 1.20 -14.00
CA SER A 94 -17.09 0.75 -14.87
C SER A 94 -16.67 -0.24 -15.97
N THR A 95 -15.38 -0.31 -16.30
CA THR A 95 -14.85 -1.12 -17.41
C THR A 95 -13.95 -2.27 -16.95
N GLY A 96 -13.81 -2.48 -15.64
CA GLY A 96 -12.92 -3.48 -15.06
C GLY A 96 -12.25 -2.98 -13.78
N CYS A 97 -11.20 -3.67 -13.36
CA CYS A 97 -10.39 -3.31 -12.20
C CYS A 97 -9.06 -2.73 -12.65
N ILE A 98 -8.52 -1.86 -11.81
CA ILE A 98 -7.17 -1.36 -11.90
C ILE A 98 -6.43 -1.81 -10.66
N VAL A 99 -5.23 -2.34 -10.81
CA VAL A 99 -4.35 -2.67 -9.69
C VAL A 99 -3.12 -1.81 -9.72
N GLU A 100 -2.68 -1.39 -8.55
CA GLU A 100 -1.51 -0.56 -8.38
C GLU A 100 -0.73 -0.99 -7.15
N ALA A 101 0.59 -1.09 -7.30
CA ALA A 101 1.54 -1.27 -6.22
C ALA A 101 2.62 -0.19 -6.31
N ARG A 102 2.94 0.43 -5.18
CA ARG A 102 3.79 1.61 -5.13
C ARG A 102 4.68 1.63 -3.90
N VAL A 103 5.93 2.06 -4.08
CA VAL A 103 6.82 2.46 -3.00
C VAL A 103 7.14 3.93 -3.17
N ASP A 104 6.81 4.71 -2.17
CA ASP A 104 7.12 6.13 -2.10
C ASP A 104 8.01 6.42 -0.92
N VAL A 105 8.82 7.46 -1.06
CA VAL A 105 9.43 8.12 0.07
C VAL A 105 9.06 9.60 0.04
N ASP A 106 8.66 10.16 1.16
CA ASP A 106 8.44 11.59 1.37
C ASP A 106 9.50 12.09 2.34
N LEU A 107 10.41 12.94 1.87
CA LEU A 107 11.60 13.35 2.61
C LEU A 107 11.57 14.86 2.90
N GLU A 108 11.59 15.21 4.18
CA GLU A 108 11.70 16.62 4.61
C GLU A 108 13.10 17.20 4.32
N ARG A 109 14.11 16.33 4.26
CA ARG A 109 15.49 16.69 3.93
C ARG A 109 16.13 15.59 3.07
N PRO A 110 17.19 15.93 2.30
CA PRO A 110 17.92 14.92 1.56
C PRO A 110 18.41 13.78 2.46
N TRP A 111 18.19 12.55 2.01
CA TRP A 111 18.54 11.35 2.76
C TRP A 111 19.02 10.25 1.82
N GLY A 112 20.20 9.67 2.12
CA GLY A 112 20.79 8.61 1.31
C GLY A 112 21.01 9.07 -0.13
N GLU A 113 20.41 8.34 -1.07
CA GLU A 113 20.48 8.65 -2.51
C GLU A 113 19.50 9.75 -2.97
N PHE A 114 18.59 10.22 -2.10
CA PHE A 114 17.44 11.03 -2.50
C PHE A 114 17.52 12.47 -1.96
N GLY A 115 17.00 13.41 -2.73
CA GLY A 115 16.77 14.78 -2.27
C GLY A 115 15.58 14.88 -1.32
N ALA A 116 15.29 16.08 -0.82
CA ALA A 116 14.01 16.36 -0.20
C ALA A 116 12.86 16.18 -1.23
N ASP A 117 11.62 16.23 -0.75
CA ASP A 117 10.37 15.99 -1.49
C ASP A 117 10.00 14.50 -1.65
N VAL A 118 8.88 14.28 -2.33
CA VAL A 118 8.32 12.96 -2.62
C VAL A 118 9.02 12.31 -3.81
N HIS A 119 9.48 11.07 -3.64
CA HIS A 119 10.04 10.24 -4.70
C HIS A 119 9.29 8.92 -4.81
N THR A 120 8.86 8.57 -6.02
CA THR A 120 8.30 7.24 -6.33
C THR A 120 9.43 6.29 -6.69
N LEU A 121 9.73 5.35 -5.80
CA LEU A 121 10.82 4.38 -5.96
C LEU A 121 10.41 3.19 -6.83
N HIS A 122 9.13 2.84 -6.76
CA HIS A 122 8.54 1.78 -7.56
C HIS A 122 7.07 2.11 -7.82
N LEU A 123 6.62 1.85 -9.05
CA LEU A 123 5.22 1.93 -9.44
C LEU A 123 4.96 0.85 -10.48
N GLU A 124 4.04 -0.05 -10.16
CA GLU A 124 3.46 -0.98 -11.11
C GLU A 124 1.96 -0.78 -11.15
N ARG A 125 1.41 -0.62 -12.35
CA ARG A 125 -0.01 -0.38 -12.56
C ARG A 125 -0.52 -1.13 -13.78
N ILE A 126 -1.62 -1.86 -13.61
CA ILE A 126 -2.29 -2.58 -14.71
C ILE A 126 -3.79 -2.29 -14.67
N ASP A 127 -4.31 -1.87 -15.82
CA ASP A 127 -5.70 -1.45 -15.99
C ASP A 127 -6.53 -2.52 -16.72
N GLN A 128 -7.86 -2.38 -16.66
CA GLN A 128 -8.84 -3.15 -17.45
C GLN A 128 -8.84 -4.67 -17.19
N LEU A 129 -8.50 -5.08 -15.96
CA LEU A 129 -8.52 -6.48 -15.55
C LEU A 129 -9.91 -6.91 -15.08
N SER A 130 -10.22 -8.20 -15.17
CA SER A 130 -11.31 -8.77 -14.37
C SER A 130 -10.94 -8.71 -12.88
N LEU A 131 -11.92 -8.75 -11.97
CA LEU A 131 -11.62 -8.74 -10.53
C LEU A 131 -10.68 -9.89 -10.12
N ARG A 132 -10.88 -11.08 -10.70
CA ARG A 132 -10.04 -12.25 -10.38
C ARG A 132 -8.60 -12.04 -10.86
N ASP A 133 -8.42 -11.57 -12.09
CA ASP A 133 -7.09 -11.36 -12.66
C ASP A 133 -6.37 -10.20 -11.97
N ALA A 134 -7.11 -9.14 -11.61
CA ALA A 134 -6.63 -8.05 -10.79
C ALA A 134 -6.07 -8.56 -9.46
N LEU A 135 -6.84 -9.34 -8.71
CA LEU A 135 -6.40 -9.85 -7.41
C LEU A 135 -5.21 -10.81 -7.52
N SER A 136 -5.15 -11.63 -8.57
CA SER A 136 -3.97 -12.46 -8.85
C SER A 136 -2.73 -11.61 -9.15
N CYS A 137 -2.88 -10.57 -9.98
CA CYS A 137 -1.79 -9.64 -10.30
C CYS A 137 -1.34 -8.86 -9.06
N LEU A 138 -2.27 -8.40 -8.23
CA LEU A 138 -1.95 -7.69 -7.00
C LEU A 138 -1.15 -8.57 -6.01
N GLU A 139 -1.41 -9.88 -5.97
CA GLU A 139 -0.61 -10.83 -5.19
C GLU A 139 0.84 -10.95 -5.68
N GLU A 140 1.05 -10.92 -6.99
CA GLU A 140 2.37 -10.91 -7.61
C GLU A 140 3.08 -9.57 -7.33
N GLN A 141 2.37 -8.45 -7.47
CA GLN A 141 2.90 -7.12 -7.17
C GLN A 141 3.30 -6.96 -5.70
N VAL A 142 2.48 -7.42 -4.76
CA VAL A 142 2.84 -7.42 -3.34
C VAL A 142 4.03 -8.35 -3.07
N THR A 143 4.16 -9.46 -3.80
CA THR A 143 5.35 -10.30 -3.72
C THR A 143 6.61 -9.54 -4.13
N ALA A 144 6.54 -8.77 -5.22
CA ALA A 144 7.65 -7.93 -5.68
C ALA A 144 7.96 -6.81 -4.68
N LEU A 145 6.93 -6.13 -4.12
CA LEU A 145 7.11 -5.13 -3.07
C LEU A 145 7.84 -5.69 -1.85
N CYS A 146 7.42 -6.85 -1.35
CA CYS A 146 8.05 -7.52 -0.21
C CYS A 146 9.45 -8.07 -0.51
N ALA A 147 9.92 -8.02 -1.76
CA ALA A 147 11.30 -8.34 -2.11
C ALA A 147 12.22 -7.10 -2.07
N MET A 148 11.67 -5.89 -1.92
CA MET A 148 12.41 -4.62 -1.87
C MET A 148 12.98 -4.33 -0.47
N GLY A 149 13.62 -5.33 0.12
CA GLY A 149 14.16 -5.27 1.47
C GLY A 149 15.39 -4.36 1.62
N ASP A 150 15.92 -3.86 0.50
CA ASP A 150 17.10 -3.01 0.41
C ASP A 150 16.76 -1.51 0.37
N VAL A 151 15.48 -1.13 0.23
CA VAL A 151 15.06 0.28 0.17
C VAL A 151 15.59 1.11 1.36
N PRO A 152 15.58 0.61 2.61
CA PRO A 152 16.17 1.35 3.72
C PRO A 152 17.69 1.63 3.55
N ASN A 153 18.47 0.72 2.94
CA ASN A 153 19.89 0.98 2.65
C ASN A 153 20.08 2.14 1.67
N ARG A 154 19.20 2.25 0.67
CA ARG A 154 19.24 3.35 -0.32
C ARG A 154 18.84 4.69 0.29
N LEU A 155 18.02 4.64 1.34
CA LEU A 155 17.77 5.75 2.25
C LEU A 155 18.89 5.91 3.30
N GLY A 156 20.05 5.26 3.16
CA GLY A 156 21.18 5.46 4.06
C GLY A 156 20.97 4.98 5.50
N PHE A 157 19.98 4.12 5.76
CA PHE A 157 19.83 3.48 7.06
C PHE A 157 20.75 2.27 7.16
N ASP A 158 21.46 2.18 8.28
CA ASP A 158 22.29 1.04 8.59
C ASP A 158 21.45 -0.13 9.16
N PRO A 159 21.77 -1.38 8.80
CA PRO A 159 21.26 -2.55 9.50
C PRO A 159 21.66 -2.53 10.97
N ARG A 160 20.78 -3.03 11.85
CA ARG A 160 21.03 -3.19 13.28
C ARG A 160 21.93 -4.40 13.60
#